data_AF-A0A7Y7TQK5-F1
#
_entry.id   AF-A0A7Y7TQK5-F1
#
_cell.length_a   1.000
_cell.length_b   1.000
_cell.length_c   1.000
_cell.angle_alpha   90.00
_cell.angle_beta   90.00
_cell.angle_gamma   90.00
#
_symmetry.space_group_name_H-M   'P 1'
#
loop_
_entity.id
_entity.type
_entity.pdbx_description
1 polymer ?
#
loop_
_entity_poly.entity_id
_entity_poly.type
_entity_poly.pdbx_seq_one_letter_code
_entity_poly.pdbx_strand_id
1 'polypeptide(L)'
;MKTQIIVLSLIFIYANCEDFILNRSGSVKGNGKIVEKSISLSDIRNIENTGIFNIHINQGDKEEAKVKIDENMLSYLSYSIEKNTISICSNGEFNFIPSKADVYITLKVLESIENTGVGNVNIDNFNSETNLEIENSGVGNVKINAIKAANLIVENSGTGTVDLTGTATKLKLENSGVGSVNSFNLQTDFAEIDNSGVGSVNVFAAKEINISNDGMGSVIYKGNAIVKNIEESGFGTVKKIGN
;
A
#
# COMPACT_ATOMS: atom_id res chain seq x y z
N MET A 1 0.05 -50.66 -23.60
CA MET A 1 -0.53 -49.32 -23.42
C MET A 1 0.59 -48.41 -22.91
N LYS A 2 1.00 -47.41 -23.71
CA LYS A 2 2.09 -46.49 -23.35
C LYS A 2 1.48 -45.34 -22.55
N THR A 3 1.78 -45.28 -21.25
CA THR A 3 1.39 -44.16 -20.38
C THR A 3 2.25 -42.95 -20.73
N GLN A 4 1.69 -41.98 -21.44
CA GLN A 4 2.33 -40.68 -21.64
C GLN A 4 2.15 -39.86 -20.35
N ILE A 5 3.25 -39.69 -19.61
CA ILE A 5 3.32 -38.73 -18.51
C ILE A 5 3.55 -37.36 -19.15
N ILE A 6 2.51 -36.53 -19.19
CA ILE A 6 2.61 -35.13 -19.57
C ILE A 6 3.14 -34.38 -18.35
N VAL A 7 4.44 -34.10 -18.33
CA VAL A 7 5.05 -33.19 -17.34
C VAL A 7 4.70 -31.77 -17.78
N LEU A 8 3.69 -31.15 -17.16
CA LEU A 8 3.47 -29.71 -17.24
C LEU A 8 4.65 -29.03 -16.53
N SER A 9 5.64 -28.58 -17.29
CA SER A 9 6.69 -27.71 -16.78
C SER A 9 6.06 -26.37 -16.39
N LEU A 10 5.85 -26.17 -15.09
CA LEU A 10 5.63 -24.85 -14.51
C LEU A 10 6.89 -24.02 -14.78
N ILE A 11 6.83 -23.17 -15.81
CA ILE A 11 7.87 -22.18 -16.09
C ILE A 11 7.77 -21.15 -14.96
N PHE A 12 8.57 -21.33 -13.90
CA PHE A 12 8.89 -20.25 -12.98
C PHE A 12 9.79 -19.28 -13.74
N ILE A 13 9.19 -18.20 -14.25
CA ILE A 13 9.97 -17.05 -14.75
C ILE A 13 10.46 -16.32 -13.50
N TYR A 14 11.61 -16.73 -12.96
CA TYR A 14 12.34 -15.92 -11.98
C TYR A 14 12.92 -14.72 -12.72
N ALA A 15 12.14 -13.65 -12.81
CA ALA A 15 12.68 -12.33 -13.04
C ALA A 15 12.76 -11.68 -11.65
N ASN A 16 13.86 -11.93 -10.95
CA ASN A 16 14.09 -11.42 -9.60
C ASN A 16 14.03 -9.89 -9.64
N CYS A 17 13.39 -9.30 -8.64
CA CYS A 17 13.34 -7.84 -8.49
C CYS A 17 14.72 -7.24 -8.13
N GLU A 18 15.68 -8.09 -7.75
CA GLU A 18 17.01 -7.72 -7.26
C GLU A 18 18.05 -7.37 -8.35
N ASP A 19 17.73 -7.46 -9.64
CA ASP A 19 18.65 -7.02 -10.70
C ASP A 19 18.60 -5.47 -10.83
N PHE A 20 19.16 -4.80 -9.82
CA PHE A 20 19.28 -3.36 -9.70
C PHE A 20 20.70 -2.90 -10.09
N ILE A 21 20.75 -1.80 -10.85
CA ILE A 21 21.89 -0.99 -11.34
C ILE A 21 22.52 -1.39 -12.69
N LEU A 22 22.19 -0.63 -13.76
CA LEU A 22 23.13 0.28 -14.47
C LEU A 22 22.43 1.16 -15.54
N ASN A 23 22.76 2.45 -15.52
CA ASN A 23 22.51 3.53 -16.49
C ASN A 23 22.20 3.10 -17.95
N ARG A 24 20.90 3.09 -18.32
CA ARG A 24 20.48 3.27 -19.72
C ARG A 24 19.55 4.48 -19.83
N SER A 25 20.02 5.48 -20.57
CA SER A 25 19.27 6.71 -20.83
C SER A 25 18.23 6.46 -21.92
N GLY A 26 16.95 6.43 -21.56
CA GLY A 26 15.84 6.35 -22.51
C GLY A 26 14.49 6.41 -21.82
N SER A 27 13.46 6.87 -22.54
CA SER A 27 12.06 6.73 -22.12
C SER A 27 11.36 5.71 -22.99
N VAL A 28 10.52 4.88 -22.37
CA VAL A 28 9.62 3.97 -23.08
C VAL A 28 8.21 4.48 -22.83
N LYS A 29 7.55 4.94 -23.90
CA LYS A 29 6.18 5.45 -23.85
C LYS A 29 5.19 4.34 -24.20
N GLY A 30 4.08 4.29 -23.47
CA GLY A 30 2.98 3.37 -23.75
C GLY A 30 2.39 3.62 -25.14
N ASN A 31 2.06 2.54 -25.87
CA ASN A 31 1.48 2.62 -27.21
C ASN A 31 -0.04 2.85 -27.21
N GLY A 32 -0.69 2.93 -26.05
CA GLY A 32 -2.13 3.15 -25.90
C GLY A 32 -2.99 1.91 -26.12
N LYS A 33 -2.39 0.77 -26.51
CA LYS A 33 -3.11 -0.50 -26.71
C LYS A 33 -3.00 -1.34 -25.45
N ILE A 34 -4.05 -1.29 -24.63
CA ILE A 34 -4.06 -1.99 -23.34
C ILE A 34 -4.30 -3.48 -23.51
N VAL A 35 -3.45 -4.28 -22.88
CA VAL A 35 -3.56 -5.74 -22.78
C VAL A 35 -3.69 -6.14 -21.31
N GLU A 36 -4.14 -7.38 -21.07
CA GLU A 36 -4.28 -7.95 -19.74
C GLU A 36 -3.40 -9.21 -19.59
N LYS A 37 -2.69 -9.31 -18.47
CA LYS A 37 -1.97 -10.53 -18.05
C LYS A 37 -2.51 -11.00 -16.71
N SER A 38 -2.99 -12.24 -16.66
CA SER A 38 -3.43 -12.89 -15.42
C SER A 38 -2.27 -13.63 -14.75
N ILE A 39 -2.21 -13.54 -13.43
CA ILE A 39 -1.25 -14.22 -12.56
C ILE A 39 -2.08 -15.00 -11.54
N SER A 40 -1.88 -16.32 -11.49
CA SER A 40 -2.52 -17.16 -10.49
C SER A 40 -1.79 -17.00 -9.16
N LEU A 41 -2.54 -16.76 -8.09
CA LEU A 41 -2.00 -16.60 -6.73
C LEU A 41 -2.46 -17.77 -5.87
N SER A 42 -1.69 -18.06 -4.83
CA SER A 42 -2.04 -19.06 -3.83
C SER A 42 -1.42 -18.67 -2.50
N ASP A 43 -2.25 -18.46 -1.48
CA ASP A 43 -1.85 -18.12 -0.10
C ASP A 43 -0.99 -16.84 -0.03
N ILE A 44 -1.27 -15.86 -0.89
CA ILE A 44 -0.62 -14.56 -0.82
C ILE A 44 -1.27 -13.72 0.28
N ARG A 45 -0.42 -13.07 1.07
CA ARG A 45 -0.78 -12.25 2.24
C ARG A 45 -0.13 -10.88 2.19
N ASN A 46 0.99 -10.75 1.47
CA ASN A 46 1.77 -9.54 1.39
C ASN A 46 1.92 -9.08 -0.06
N ILE A 47 1.87 -7.78 -0.28
CA ILE A 47 2.02 -7.17 -1.60
C ILE A 47 3.15 -6.15 -1.53
N GLU A 48 4.12 -6.26 -2.43
CA GLU A 48 5.17 -5.27 -2.61
C GLU A 48 5.06 -4.65 -4.01
N ASN A 49 4.99 -3.31 -4.08
CA ASN A 49 5.09 -2.56 -5.31
C ASN A 49 6.38 -1.73 -5.32
N THR A 50 7.31 -2.11 -6.19
CA THR A 50 8.55 -1.36 -6.46
C THR A 50 8.54 -0.70 -7.84
N GLY A 51 7.47 -0.91 -8.62
CA GLY A 51 7.34 -0.43 -9.99
C GLY A 51 6.43 0.79 -10.17
N ILE A 52 6.12 1.09 -11.43
CA ILE A 52 5.18 2.16 -11.81
C ILE A 52 3.80 1.54 -12.04
N PHE A 53 3.00 1.39 -10.98
CA PHE A 53 1.69 0.75 -11.01
C PHE A 53 0.72 1.38 -10.02
N ASN A 54 -0.53 1.57 -10.43
CA ASN A 54 -1.61 1.68 -9.45
C ASN A 54 -2.06 0.28 -9.04
N ILE A 55 -2.17 0.03 -7.74
CA ILE A 55 -2.58 -1.25 -7.18
C ILE A 55 -4.02 -1.12 -6.68
N HIS A 56 -4.86 -2.09 -7.01
CA HIS A 56 -6.27 -2.17 -6.62
C HIS A 56 -6.51 -3.52 -5.93
N ILE A 57 -6.86 -3.51 -4.66
CA ILE A 57 -6.92 -4.69 -3.81
C ILE A 57 -8.35 -4.94 -3.36
N ASN A 58 -8.82 -6.16 -3.60
CA ASN A 58 -10.15 -6.62 -3.24
C ASN A 58 -10.07 -7.91 -2.41
N GLN A 59 -11.02 -8.09 -1.49
CA GLN A 59 -11.16 -9.35 -0.75
C GLN A 59 -12.05 -10.33 -1.53
N GLY A 60 -11.63 -11.59 -1.64
CA GLY A 60 -12.43 -12.63 -2.30
C GLY A 60 -11.82 -14.04 -2.23
N ASP A 61 -12.65 -15.06 -2.47
CA ASP A 61 -12.26 -16.47 -2.35
C ASP A 61 -11.33 -16.97 -3.46
N LYS A 62 -11.35 -16.30 -4.62
CA LYS A 62 -10.51 -16.64 -5.77
C LYS A 62 -9.31 -15.71 -5.81
N GLU A 63 -8.18 -16.22 -5.35
CA GLU A 63 -6.94 -15.45 -5.33
C GLU A 63 -6.37 -15.32 -6.75
N GLU A 64 -6.24 -14.09 -7.23
CA GLU A 64 -5.72 -13.79 -8.56
C GLU A 64 -5.16 -12.37 -8.63
N ALA A 65 -4.17 -12.17 -9.50
CA ALA A 65 -3.76 -10.84 -9.94
C ALA A 65 -3.98 -10.66 -11.44
N LYS A 66 -4.40 -9.47 -11.85
CA LYS A 66 -4.56 -9.06 -13.25
C LYS A 66 -3.83 -7.75 -13.48
N VAL A 67 -2.86 -7.76 -14.39
CA VAL A 67 -2.12 -6.57 -14.78
C VAL A 67 -2.69 -6.05 -16.10
N LYS A 68 -3.13 -4.79 -16.11
CA LYS A 68 -3.58 -4.05 -17.30
C LYS A 68 -2.56 -2.98 -17.65
N ILE A 69 -1.88 -3.16 -18.78
CA ILE A 69 -0.77 -2.31 -19.21
C ILE A 69 -0.75 -2.16 -20.74
N ASP A 70 -0.06 -1.14 -21.25
CA ASP A 70 0.26 -1.02 -22.67
C ASP A 70 0.96 -2.29 -23.22
N GLU A 71 0.58 -2.76 -24.41
CA GLU A 71 1.10 -3.98 -25.04
C GLU A 71 2.63 -3.97 -25.15
N ASN A 72 3.21 -2.84 -25.55
CA ASN A 72 4.66 -2.69 -25.69
C ASN A 72 5.41 -2.64 -24.36
N MET A 73 4.70 -2.56 -23.23
CA MET A 73 5.28 -2.52 -21.89
C MET A 73 5.22 -3.86 -21.17
N LEU A 74 4.49 -4.85 -21.71
CA LEU A 74 4.34 -6.17 -21.09
C LEU A 74 5.68 -6.90 -20.90
N SER A 75 6.67 -6.65 -21.76
CA SER A 75 8.02 -7.21 -21.64
C SER A 75 8.85 -6.62 -20.49
N TYR A 76 8.42 -5.50 -19.90
CA TYR A 76 9.10 -4.83 -18.79
C TYR A 76 8.42 -5.04 -17.44
N LEU A 77 7.23 -5.67 -17.46
CA LEU A 77 6.56 -6.15 -16.25
C LEU A 77 7.30 -7.37 -15.72
N SER A 78 7.84 -7.25 -14.52
CA SER A 78 8.37 -8.36 -13.73
C SER A 78 7.54 -8.58 -12.48
N TYR A 79 7.48 -9.82 -12.01
CA TYR A 79 6.96 -10.14 -10.68
C TYR A 79 7.63 -11.40 -10.13
N SER A 80 7.76 -11.47 -8.82
CA SER A 80 8.18 -12.66 -8.08
C SER A 80 7.12 -13.02 -7.05
N ILE A 81 7.04 -14.32 -6.74
CA ILE A 81 6.24 -14.83 -5.64
C ILE A 81 7.19 -15.61 -4.75
N GLU A 82 7.40 -15.11 -3.54
CA GLU A 82 8.24 -15.74 -2.54
C GLU A 82 7.46 -15.91 -1.24
N LYS A 83 7.32 -17.17 -0.81
CA LYS A 83 6.47 -17.55 0.34
C LYS A 83 5.02 -17.04 0.13
N ASN A 84 4.63 -16.02 0.87
CA ASN A 84 3.29 -15.44 0.90
C ASN A 84 3.29 -14.00 0.35
N THR A 85 4.37 -13.58 -0.30
CA THR A 85 4.55 -12.23 -0.84
C THR A 85 4.54 -12.26 -2.36
N ILE A 86 3.78 -11.35 -2.97
CA ILE A 86 3.92 -11.00 -4.39
C ILE A 86 4.62 -9.66 -4.51
N SER A 87 5.75 -9.64 -5.20
CA SER A 87 6.48 -8.41 -5.50
C SER A 87 6.30 -8.07 -6.98
N ILE A 88 5.80 -6.88 -7.28
CA ILE A 88 5.53 -6.40 -8.64
C ILE A 88 6.48 -5.25 -8.96
N CYS A 89 7.26 -5.43 -10.02
CA CYS A 89 8.37 -4.55 -10.35
C CYS A 89 8.27 -4.13 -11.84
N SER A 90 8.65 -2.89 -12.14
CA SER A 90 8.93 -2.46 -13.52
C SER A 90 10.43 -2.44 -13.72
N ASN A 91 10.95 -3.11 -14.75
CA ASN A 91 12.39 -3.23 -14.98
C ASN A 91 13.07 -1.84 -15.11
N GLY A 92 13.87 -1.45 -14.10
CA GLY A 92 14.39 -0.09 -13.89
C GLY A 92 15.41 0.44 -14.90
N GLU A 93 15.61 -0.22 -16.05
CA GLU A 93 16.52 0.27 -17.11
C GLU A 93 16.02 1.51 -17.85
N PHE A 94 14.73 1.86 -17.76
CA PHE A 94 14.13 2.95 -18.54
C PHE A 94 13.16 3.82 -17.73
N ASN A 95 12.98 5.07 -18.15
CA ASN A 95 11.88 5.90 -17.68
C ASN A 95 10.58 5.47 -18.37
N PHE A 96 9.68 4.77 -17.68
CA PHE A 96 8.39 4.36 -18.26
C PHE A 96 7.33 5.45 -18.12
N ILE A 97 6.64 5.70 -19.22
CA ILE A 97 5.50 6.62 -19.28
C ILE A 97 4.31 5.82 -19.81
N PRO A 98 3.70 4.94 -18.99
CA PRO A 98 2.55 4.15 -19.40
C PRO A 98 1.35 5.04 -19.66
N SER A 99 0.51 4.66 -20.63
CA SER A 99 -0.82 5.25 -20.74
C SER A 99 -1.77 4.66 -19.68
N LYS A 100 -1.50 3.41 -19.27
CA LYS A 100 -2.17 2.72 -18.16
C LYS A 100 -1.23 1.66 -17.57
N ALA A 101 -1.21 1.56 -16.25
CA ALA A 101 -0.50 0.51 -15.52
C ALA A 101 -1.27 0.22 -14.22
N ASP A 102 -2.25 -0.66 -14.29
CA ASP A 102 -3.06 -1.06 -13.14
C ASP A 102 -2.83 -2.54 -12.82
N VAL A 103 -2.69 -2.85 -11.54
CA VAL A 103 -2.71 -4.22 -11.02
C VAL A 103 -3.94 -4.38 -10.16
N TYR A 104 -4.79 -5.34 -10.50
CA TYR A 104 -5.93 -5.74 -9.68
C TYR A 104 -5.58 -7.03 -8.97
N ILE A 105 -5.59 -7.04 -7.64
CA ILE A 105 -5.26 -8.19 -6.81
C ILE A 105 -6.49 -8.55 -5.98
N THR A 106 -6.89 -9.82 -6.02
CA THR A 106 -7.92 -10.39 -5.14
C THR A 106 -7.26 -11.37 -4.18
N LEU A 107 -7.46 -11.19 -2.88
CA LEU A 107 -6.89 -12.04 -1.82
C LEU A 107 -7.95 -12.45 -0.80
N LYS A 108 -7.74 -13.57 -0.11
CA LYS A 108 -8.57 -13.93 1.05
C LYS A 108 -8.19 -13.17 2.30
N VAL A 109 -6.88 -13.05 2.52
CA VAL A 109 -6.25 -12.42 3.68
C VAL A 109 -5.20 -11.44 3.18
N LEU A 110 -5.04 -10.34 3.88
CA LEU A 110 -4.01 -9.34 3.63
C LEU A 110 -3.39 -8.96 4.96
N GLU A 111 -2.07 -9.12 5.04
CA GLU A 111 -1.26 -8.87 6.23
C GLU A 111 -0.40 -7.62 6.04
N SER A 112 0.20 -7.43 4.86
CA SER A 112 0.96 -6.20 4.57
C SER A 112 0.85 -5.71 3.12
N ILE A 113 1.04 -4.40 2.96
CA ILE A 113 1.29 -3.75 1.67
C ILE A 113 2.47 -2.81 1.82
N GLU A 114 3.47 -2.98 0.97
CA GLU A 114 4.61 -2.09 0.86
C GLU A 114 4.62 -1.42 -0.52
N ASN A 115 4.61 -0.09 -0.54
CA ASN A 115 4.71 0.69 -1.75
C ASN A 115 5.98 1.55 -1.72
N THR A 116 7.02 1.12 -2.42
CA THR A 116 8.26 1.88 -2.65
C THR A 116 8.32 2.49 -4.06
N GLY A 117 7.44 2.04 -4.96
CA GLY A 117 7.35 2.49 -6.34
C GLY A 117 6.55 3.79 -6.54
N VAL A 118 6.02 3.94 -7.77
CA VAL A 118 5.20 5.10 -8.16
C VAL A 118 3.81 4.62 -8.55
N GLY A 119 2.79 5.21 -7.93
CA GLY A 119 1.39 4.92 -8.22
C GLY A 119 0.56 4.81 -6.96
N ASN A 120 -0.76 4.80 -7.13
CA ASN A 120 -1.69 4.79 -6.01
C ASN A 120 -2.02 3.37 -5.58
N VAL A 121 -2.21 3.17 -4.27
CA VAL A 121 -2.74 1.92 -3.70
C VAL A 121 -4.18 2.18 -3.30
N ASN A 122 -5.11 1.36 -3.79
CA ASN A 122 -6.52 1.40 -3.44
C ASN A 122 -6.92 0.04 -2.86
N ILE A 123 -7.33 0.01 -1.60
CA ILE A 123 -7.95 -1.14 -0.96
C ILE A 123 -9.44 -0.85 -0.88
N ASP A 124 -10.25 -1.77 -1.42
CA ASP A 124 -11.71 -1.67 -1.33
C ASP A 124 -12.19 -2.05 0.08
N ASN A 125 -13.17 -2.95 0.19
CA ASN A 125 -13.62 -3.47 1.47
C ASN A 125 -12.74 -4.64 1.86
N PHE A 126 -12.10 -4.56 3.02
CA PHE A 126 -11.26 -5.64 3.54
C PHE A 126 -11.56 -5.88 5.02
N ASN A 127 -11.64 -7.14 5.40
CA ASN A 127 -11.74 -7.57 6.80
C ASN A 127 -10.48 -8.36 7.15
N SER A 128 -9.60 -7.74 7.95
CA SER A 128 -8.45 -8.38 8.57
C SER A 128 -8.82 -8.81 9.99
N GLU A 129 -8.76 -10.10 10.26
CA GLU A 129 -9.08 -10.63 11.59
C GLU A 129 -8.02 -10.27 12.65
N THR A 130 -6.82 -9.87 12.21
CA THR A 130 -5.66 -9.63 13.07
C THR A 130 -5.00 -8.30 12.73
N ASN A 131 -3.85 -8.35 12.08
CA ASN A 131 -3.00 -7.21 11.77
C ASN A 131 -3.12 -6.87 10.30
N LEU A 132 -3.07 -5.57 9.98
CA LEU A 132 -2.79 -5.07 8.65
C LEU A 132 -1.72 -3.99 8.77
N GLU A 133 -0.66 -4.13 8.01
CA GLU A 133 0.44 -3.19 7.91
C GLU A 133 0.48 -2.54 6.53
N ILE A 134 0.67 -1.23 6.50
CA ILE A 134 0.68 -0.44 5.27
C ILE A 134 1.87 0.48 5.33
N GLU A 135 2.85 0.22 4.48
CA GLU A 135 4.04 1.04 4.32
C GLU A 135 3.98 1.75 2.96
N ASN A 136 4.07 3.08 2.99
CA ASN A 136 4.22 3.91 1.81
C ASN A 136 5.52 4.71 1.90
N SER A 137 6.53 4.25 1.19
CA SER A 137 7.85 4.87 1.06
C SER A 137 8.08 5.47 -0.35
N GLY A 138 7.15 5.23 -1.27
CA GLY A 138 7.18 5.67 -2.66
C GLY A 138 6.43 6.99 -2.94
N VAL A 139 5.98 7.16 -4.18
CA VAL A 139 5.20 8.33 -4.63
C VAL A 139 3.81 7.90 -5.07
N GLY A 140 2.80 8.34 -4.34
CA GLY A 140 1.40 8.04 -4.65
C GLY A 140 0.52 8.11 -3.42
N ASN A 141 -0.80 8.11 -3.64
CA ASN A 141 -1.77 8.09 -2.56
C ASN A 141 -2.11 6.65 -2.17
N VAL A 142 -2.40 6.45 -0.89
CA VAL A 142 -2.97 5.21 -0.39
C VAL A 142 -4.41 5.49 0.04
N LYS A 143 -5.36 4.69 -0.41
CA LYS A 143 -6.76 4.84 -0.06
C LYS A 143 -7.33 3.50 0.38
N ILE A 144 -7.99 3.48 1.54
CA ILE A 144 -8.77 2.35 2.02
C ILE A 144 -10.23 2.76 2.16
N ASN A 145 -11.09 2.13 1.36
CA ASN A 145 -12.51 2.47 1.32
C ASN A 145 -13.26 1.96 2.55
N ALA A 146 -13.01 0.73 3.01
CA ALA A 146 -13.51 0.25 4.29
C ALA A 146 -12.65 -0.90 4.85
N ILE A 147 -12.00 -0.67 5.98
CA ILE A 147 -11.26 -1.71 6.71
C ILE A 147 -12.01 -2.14 7.98
N LYS A 148 -11.90 -3.42 8.33
CA LYS A 148 -12.08 -3.91 9.70
C LYS A 148 -10.80 -4.61 10.13
N ALA A 149 -10.14 -4.14 11.20
CA ALA A 149 -8.88 -4.71 11.68
C ALA A 149 -8.82 -4.76 13.21
N ALA A 150 -8.07 -5.70 13.79
CA ALA A 150 -7.74 -5.63 15.21
C ALA A 150 -6.61 -4.62 15.43
N ASN A 151 -5.51 -4.74 14.68
CA ASN A 151 -4.40 -3.79 14.70
C ASN A 151 -4.13 -3.29 13.27
N LEU A 152 -4.16 -1.97 13.09
CA LEU A 152 -3.77 -1.32 11.84
C LEU A 152 -2.49 -0.52 12.08
N ILE A 153 -1.43 -0.83 11.34
CA ILE A 153 -0.16 -0.11 11.35
C ILE A 153 -0.04 0.62 10.01
N VAL A 154 0.23 1.92 10.05
CA VAL A 154 0.38 2.76 8.86
C VAL A 154 1.66 3.56 9.00
N GLU A 155 2.58 3.36 8.07
CA GLU A 155 3.84 4.07 8.00
C GLU A 155 3.92 4.80 6.66
N ASN A 156 3.94 6.14 6.71
CA ASN A 156 4.06 6.99 5.54
C ASN A 156 5.37 7.79 5.62
N SER A 157 6.40 7.31 4.91
CA SER A 157 7.68 7.99 4.74
C SER A 157 7.85 8.62 3.35
N GLY A 158 6.97 8.24 2.41
CA GLY A 158 6.97 8.67 1.02
C GLY A 158 6.29 10.03 0.78
N THR A 159 5.81 10.21 -0.45
CA THR A 159 5.06 11.41 -0.86
C THR A 159 3.65 11.05 -1.32
N GLY A 160 2.64 11.61 -0.65
CA GLY A 160 1.24 11.40 -1.01
C GLY A 160 0.29 11.50 0.18
N THR A 161 -1.01 11.32 -0.10
CA THR A 161 -2.06 11.30 0.93
C THR A 161 -2.45 9.87 1.25
N VAL A 162 -2.66 9.59 2.54
CA VAL A 162 -3.20 8.31 3.02
C VAL A 162 -4.61 8.53 3.57
N ASP A 163 -5.63 8.01 2.91
CA ASP A 163 -7.03 8.12 3.31
C ASP A 163 -7.56 6.79 3.86
N LEU A 164 -7.98 6.76 5.14
CA LEU A 164 -8.39 5.55 5.86
C LEU A 164 -9.85 5.66 6.33
N THR A 165 -10.66 4.66 5.98
CA THR A 165 -12.07 4.56 6.41
C THR A 165 -12.36 3.16 6.96
N GLY A 166 -13.18 3.06 8.01
CA GLY A 166 -13.61 1.77 8.58
C GLY A 166 -13.54 1.73 10.11
N THR A 167 -13.12 0.59 10.66
CA THR A 167 -12.96 0.36 12.10
C THR A 167 -11.66 -0.38 12.40
N ALA A 168 -10.95 0.03 13.44
CA ALA A 168 -9.83 -0.73 13.99
C ALA A 168 -9.86 -0.75 15.52
N THR A 169 -9.39 -1.81 16.19
CA THR A 169 -9.23 -1.74 17.65
C THR A 169 -8.03 -0.85 18.01
N LYS A 170 -6.88 -1.08 17.38
CA LYS A 170 -5.68 -0.27 17.58
C LYS A 170 -5.22 0.31 16.24
N LEU A 171 -4.85 1.59 16.26
CA LEU A 171 -4.13 2.26 15.19
C LEU A 171 -2.77 2.70 15.70
N LYS A 172 -1.71 2.31 14.99
CA LYS A 172 -0.39 2.93 15.06
C LYS A 172 -0.16 3.64 13.73
N LEU A 173 0.10 4.94 13.77
CA LEU A 173 0.26 5.77 12.58
C LEU A 173 1.55 6.59 12.72
N GLU A 174 2.49 6.36 11.81
CA GLU A 174 3.72 7.12 11.69
C GLU A 174 3.73 7.87 10.37
N ASN A 175 3.92 9.19 10.42
CA ASN A 175 4.09 10.04 9.25
C ASN A 175 5.41 10.79 9.35
N SER A 176 6.40 10.34 8.59
CA SER A 176 7.72 10.98 8.45
C SER A 176 7.94 11.60 7.06
N GLY A 177 7.05 11.30 6.11
CA GLY A 177 7.12 11.76 4.73
C GLY A 177 6.52 13.13 4.47
N VAL A 178 6.16 13.37 3.20
CA VAL A 178 5.50 14.59 2.74
C VAL A 178 4.08 14.27 2.30
N GLY A 179 3.10 14.76 3.06
CA GLY A 179 1.70 14.49 2.79
C GLY A 179 0.86 14.45 4.04
N SER A 180 -0.40 14.03 3.89
CA SER A 180 -1.37 14.01 4.99
C SER A 180 -1.95 12.62 5.17
N VAL A 181 -2.26 12.26 6.41
CA VAL A 181 -2.98 11.03 6.73
C VAL A 181 -4.36 11.40 7.26
N ASN A 182 -5.41 11.05 6.52
CA ASN A 182 -6.80 11.32 6.86
C ASN A 182 -7.49 10.05 7.36
N SER A 183 -7.70 9.97 8.65
CA SER A 183 -8.32 8.81 9.32
C SER A 183 -9.50 9.18 10.21
N PHE A 184 -10.13 10.35 10.01
CA PHE A 184 -11.35 10.74 10.73
C PHE A 184 -12.55 9.80 10.51
N ASN A 185 -12.55 9.06 9.40
CA ASN A 185 -13.57 8.07 9.07
C ASN A 185 -13.15 6.64 9.44
N LEU A 186 -11.99 6.49 10.09
CA LEU A 186 -11.54 5.25 10.70
C LEU A 186 -11.85 5.32 12.20
N GLN A 187 -12.88 4.61 12.64
CA GLN A 187 -13.22 4.54 14.06
C GLN A 187 -12.24 3.63 14.79
N THR A 188 -11.40 4.21 15.66
CA THR A 188 -10.44 3.45 16.46
C THR A 188 -10.71 3.54 17.94
N ASP A 189 -10.45 2.46 18.68
CA ASP A 189 -10.53 2.47 20.14
C ASP A 189 -9.28 3.11 20.74
N PHE A 190 -8.10 2.66 20.32
CA PHE A 190 -6.80 3.11 20.79
C PHE A 190 -5.99 3.64 19.60
N ALA A 191 -5.43 4.84 19.72
CA ALA A 191 -4.61 5.44 18.68
C ALA A 191 -3.25 5.89 19.23
N GLU A 192 -2.18 5.55 18.52
CA GLU A 192 -0.81 6.02 18.74
C GLU A 192 -0.32 6.71 17.47
N ILE A 193 0.00 8.00 17.59
CA ILE A 193 0.31 8.87 16.46
C ILE A 193 1.70 9.44 16.63
N ASP A 194 2.54 9.25 15.62
CA ASP A 194 3.82 9.93 15.47
C ASP A 194 3.80 10.73 14.16
N ASN A 195 3.97 12.05 14.26
CA ASN A 195 4.10 12.91 13.10
C ASN A 195 5.42 13.71 13.18
N SER A 196 6.43 13.23 12.46
CA SER A 196 7.73 13.90 12.28
C SER A 196 7.89 14.52 10.89
N GLY A 197 6.97 14.24 9.96
CA GLY A 197 7.02 14.69 8.58
C GLY A 197 6.43 16.08 8.32
N VAL A 198 6.11 16.31 7.04
CA VAL A 198 5.47 17.54 6.55
C VAL A 198 4.05 17.24 6.10
N GLY A 199 3.08 17.72 6.88
CA GLY A 199 1.66 17.66 6.55
C GLY A 199 0.81 17.16 7.73
N SER A 200 -0.50 17.03 7.52
CA SER A 200 -1.43 16.91 8.65
C SER A 200 -1.89 15.46 8.88
N VAL A 201 -2.02 15.08 10.15
CA VAL A 201 -2.63 13.80 10.55
C VAL A 201 -3.98 14.08 11.19
N ASN A 202 -5.05 13.55 10.61
CA ASN A 202 -6.41 13.65 11.12
C ASN A 202 -6.84 12.29 11.68
N VAL A 203 -7.20 12.19 12.96
CA VAL A 203 -7.50 10.89 13.61
C VAL A 203 -8.75 10.92 14.49
N PHE A 204 -9.48 9.82 14.55
CA PHE A 204 -10.53 9.59 15.55
C PHE A 204 -10.10 8.51 16.53
N ALA A 205 -10.26 8.75 17.84
CA ALA A 205 -10.05 7.77 18.89
C ALA A 205 -11.20 7.77 19.92
N ALA A 206 -11.68 6.58 20.29
CA ALA A 206 -12.82 6.41 21.19
C ALA A 206 -12.44 6.22 22.66
N LYS A 207 -11.32 5.53 22.96
CA LYS A 207 -10.93 5.18 24.34
C LYS A 207 -9.63 5.83 24.77
N GLU A 208 -8.58 5.73 23.96
CA GLU A 208 -7.26 6.24 24.32
C GLU A 208 -6.53 6.82 23.13
N ILE A 209 -5.77 7.90 23.36
CA ILE A 209 -4.90 8.48 22.34
C ILE A 209 -3.55 8.92 22.93
N ASN A 210 -2.47 8.58 22.22
CA ASN A 210 -1.11 9.06 22.43
C ASN A 210 -0.63 9.77 21.15
N ILE A 211 -0.04 10.96 21.29
CA ILE A 211 0.39 11.78 20.15
C ILE A 211 1.80 12.31 20.41
N SER A 212 2.69 12.10 19.45
CA SER A 212 3.93 12.85 19.27
C SER A 212 3.86 13.65 17.96
N ASN A 213 4.20 14.93 18.02
CA ASN A 213 4.24 15.82 16.87
C ASN A 213 5.53 16.66 16.87
N ASP A 214 6.53 16.15 16.15
CA ASP A 214 7.85 16.75 16.01
C ASP A 214 8.06 17.37 14.61
N GLY A 215 7.10 17.18 13.71
CA GLY A 215 7.15 17.65 12.33
C GLY A 215 6.69 19.10 12.12
N MET A 216 6.51 19.46 10.84
CA MET A 216 6.04 20.79 10.41
C MET A 216 4.54 20.84 10.11
N GLY A 217 3.79 19.82 10.50
CA GLY A 217 2.34 19.74 10.26
C GLY A 217 1.53 19.45 11.52
N SER A 218 0.20 19.49 11.40
CA SER A 218 -0.69 19.43 12.56
C SER A 218 -1.28 18.04 12.77
N VAL A 219 -1.43 17.62 14.03
CA VAL A 219 -2.25 16.46 14.39
C VAL A 219 -3.60 16.96 14.89
N ILE A 220 -4.67 16.67 14.14
CA ILE A 220 -6.02 17.02 14.52
C ILE A 220 -6.74 15.74 14.94
N TYR A 221 -7.27 15.72 16.15
CA TYR A 221 -7.97 14.54 16.67
C TYR A 221 -9.41 14.86 17.10
N LYS A 222 -10.26 13.84 17.03
CA LYS A 222 -11.65 13.88 17.53
C LYS A 222 -12.02 12.60 18.26
N GLY A 223 -13.17 12.63 18.93
CA GLY A 223 -13.69 11.54 19.75
C GLY A 223 -13.50 11.78 21.25
N ASN A 224 -13.91 10.79 22.04
CA ASN A 224 -13.97 10.85 23.50
C ASN A 224 -12.81 10.15 24.21
N ALA A 225 -11.72 9.86 23.48
CA ALA A 225 -10.54 9.22 24.06
C ALA A 225 -9.94 9.99 25.25
N ILE A 226 -9.46 9.23 26.23
CA ILE A 226 -8.56 9.72 27.27
C ILE A 226 -7.20 9.96 26.61
N VAL A 227 -6.72 11.20 26.69
CA VAL A 227 -5.38 11.57 26.22
C VAL A 227 -4.37 11.07 27.24
N LYS A 228 -3.47 10.17 26.83
CA LYS A 228 -2.38 9.70 27.70
C LYS A 228 -1.20 10.64 27.71
N ASN A 229 -0.81 11.09 26.52
CA ASN A 229 0.33 11.95 26.32
C ASN A 229 0.14 12.74 25.02
N ILE A 230 0.66 13.97 25.04
CA ILE A 230 0.80 14.83 23.87
C ILE A 230 2.19 15.46 23.99
N GLU A 231 3.06 15.11 23.05
CA GLU A 231 4.36 15.72 22.86
C GLU A 231 4.32 16.61 21.61
N GLU A 232 4.66 17.88 21.78
CA GLU A 232 4.68 18.87 20.71
C GLU A 232 6.03 19.59 20.75
N SER A 233 7.00 19.08 19.99
CA SER A 233 8.33 19.70 19.90
C SER A 233 8.63 20.31 18.53
N GLY A 234 7.79 20.01 17.53
CA GLY A 234 7.89 20.52 16.16
C GLY A 234 7.33 21.92 15.95
N PHE A 235 7.18 22.29 14.68
CA PHE A 235 6.60 23.59 14.27
C PHE A 235 5.08 23.52 14.03
N GLY A 236 4.51 22.32 14.12
CA GLY A 236 3.08 22.08 13.98
C GLY A 236 2.28 22.26 15.28
N THR A 237 1.01 21.84 15.25
CA THR A 237 0.11 21.91 16.42
C THR A 237 -0.72 20.64 16.58
N VAL A 238 -1.09 20.31 17.80
CA VAL A 238 -2.04 19.26 18.14
C VAL A 238 -3.36 19.90 18.58
N LYS A 239 -4.46 19.52 17.93
CA LYS A 239 -5.78 20.15 18.18
C LYS A 239 -6.91 19.13 18.26
N LYS A 240 -7.73 19.24 19.31
CA LYS A 240 -9.03 18.56 19.40
C LYS A 240 -10.13 19.37 18.71
N ILE A 241 -10.97 18.75 17.88
CA ILE A 241 -12.05 19.45 17.15
C ILE A 241 -13.48 19.02 17.49
N GLY A 242 -13.69 18.05 18.39
CA GLY A 242 -15.01 17.63 18.85
C GLY A 242 -15.15 16.13 19.01
N ASN A 243 -16.40 15.66 19.07
CA ASN A 243 -16.79 14.25 19.13
C ASN A 243 -17.15 13.71 17.75
#